data_AF-A0A4X2KAW2-F1
#
_entry.id   AF-A0A4X2KAW2-F1
#
_cell.length_a   1.000
_cell.length_b   1.000
_cell.length_c   1.000
_cell.angle_alpha   90.00
_cell.angle_beta   90.00
_cell.angle_gamma   90.00
#
_symmetry.space_group_name_H-M   'P 1'
#
loop_
_entity.id
_entity.type
_entity.pdbx_description
1 polymer ?
#
loop_
_entity_poly.entity_id
_entity_poly.type
_entity_poly.pdbx_seq_one_letter_code
_entity_poly.pdbx_strand_id
1 'polypeptide(L)' 'MESQQQVQQRQQKLRNLQDFFLVCNRVTELCFQCCVPSLHHRALDAEEEAYLDTWGSSPGS' A
#
# COMPACT_ATOMS: atom_id res chain seq x y z
N MET A 1 32.49 -1.69 18.86
CA MET A 1 31.55 -2.66 18.24
C MET A 1 30.09 -2.21 18.38
N GLU A 2 29.66 -1.67 19.52
CA GLU A 2 28.26 -1.23 19.76
C GLU A 2 27.75 -0.16 18.75
N SER A 3 28.62 0.76 18.32
CA SER A 3 28.27 1.80 17.33
C SER A 3 27.92 1.23 15.95
N GLN A 4 28.56 0.13 15.53
CA GLN A 4 28.26 -0.53 14.26
C GLN A 4 26.92 -1.25 14.29
N GLN A 5 26.58 -1.87 15.44
CA GLN A 5 25.31 -2.56 15.63
C GLN A 5 24.12 -1.58 15.60
N GLN A 6 24.31 -0.37 16.15
CA GLN A 6 23.28 0.68 16.13
C GLN A 6 23.04 1.24 14.70
N VAL A 7 24.10 1.35 13.89
CA VAL A 7 23.97 1.72 12.47
C VAL A 7 23.24 0.63 11.69
N GLN A 8 23.55 -0.64 11.94
CA GLN A 8 22.89 -1.76 11.26
C GLN A 8 21.41 -1.86 11.60
N GLN A 9 21.03 -1.66 12.86
CA GLN A 9 19.62 -1.59 13.27
C GLN A 9 18.88 -0.41 12.63
N ARG A 10 19.52 0.77 12.56
CA ARG A 10 18.94 1.94 11.88
C ARG A 10 18.71 1.66 10.40
N GLN A 11 19.69 1.07 9.71
CA GLN A 11 19.55 0.70 8.31
C GLN A 11 18.45 -0.34 8.09
N GLN A 12 18.30 -1.33 8.99
CA GLN A 12 17.21 -2.29 8.90
C GLN A 12 15.84 -1.62 9.03
N LYS A 13 15.68 -0.68 9.97
CA LYS A 13 14.43 0.08 10.10
C LYS A 13 14.11 0.89 8.85
N LEU A 14 15.12 1.51 8.24
CA LEU A 14 14.95 2.25 6.99
C LEU A 14 14.55 1.34 5.82
N ARG A 15 15.17 0.16 5.70
CA ARG A 15 14.77 -0.84 4.69
C ARG A 15 13.33 -1.30 4.88
N ASN A 16 12.96 -1.68 6.10
CA ASN A 16 11.59 -2.11 6.40
C ASN A 16 10.56 -1.02 6.05
N LEU A 17 10.89 0.25 6.30
CA LEU A 17 10.03 1.38 5.97
C LEU A 17 9.93 1.59 4.45
N GLN A 18 11.04 1.46 3.73
CA GLN A 18 11.06 1.53 2.26
C GLN A 18 10.23 0.41 1.65
N ASP A 19 10.40 -0.82 2.15
CA ASP A 19 9.65 -1.98 1.69
C ASP A 19 8.15 -1.80 1.96
N PHE A 20 7.78 -1.29 3.13
CA PHE A 20 6.40 -0.94 3.45
C PHE A 20 5.81 0.07 2.46
N PHE A 21 6.51 1.18 2.20
CA PHE A 21 6.03 2.17 1.23
C PHE A 21 5.94 1.61 -0.18
N LEU A 22 6.87 0.76 -0.59
CA LEU A 22 6.83 0.12 -1.90
C LEU A 22 5.60 -0.80 -2.03
N VAL A 23 5.32 -1.60 -1.00
CA VAL A 23 4.13 -2.45 -0.96
C VAL A 23 2.86 -1.61 -0.97
N CYS A 24 2.77 -0.56 -0.14
CA CYS A 24 1.62 0.33 -0.13
C CYS A 24 1.39 0.95 -1.50
N ASN A 25 2.42 1.51 -2.14
CA ASN A 25 2.28 2.10 -3.46
C ASN A 25 1.74 1.09 -4.48
N ARG A 26 2.28 -0.14 -4.47
CA ARG A 26 1.84 -1.18 -5.40
C ARG A 26 0.41 -1.67 -5.13
N VAL A 27 0.06 -1.84 -3.86
CA VAL A 27 -1.31 -2.18 -3.44
C VAL A 27 -2.28 -1.09 -3.87
N THR A 28 -1.93 0.19 -3.64
CA THR A 28 -2.75 1.34 -4.04
C THR A 28 -2.92 1.43 -5.55
N GLU A 29 -1.85 1.22 -6.33
CA GLU A 29 -1.94 1.19 -7.80
C GLU A 29 -2.88 0.09 -8.29
N LEU A 30 -2.78 -1.11 -7.71
CA LEU A 30 -3.64 -2.23 -8.07
C LEU A 30 -5.09 -1.99 -7.68
N CYS A 31 -5.34 -1.46 -6.47
CA CYS A 31 -6.67 -1.03 -6.03
C CYS A 31 -7.29 -0.06 -7.03
N PHE A 32 -6.53 0.96 -7.45
CA PHE A 32 -7.03 1.96 -8.38
C PHE A 32 -7.35 1.36 -9.75
N GLN A 33 -6.48 0.50 -10.29
CA GLN A 33 -6.70 -0.17 -11.57
C GLN A 33 -7.92 -1.10 -11.58
N CYS A 34 -8.18 -1.81 -10.47
CA CYS A 34 -9.26 -2.78 -10.40
C CYS A 34 -10.60 -2.19 -9.94
N CYS A 35 -10.56 -1.20 -9.04
CA CYS A 35 -11.73 -0.75 -8.30
C CYS A 35 -12.30 0.59 -8.79
N VAL A 36 -11.52 1.37 -9.56
CA VAL A 36 -11.92 2.71 -10.05
C VAL A 36 -11.96 2.69 -11.58
N PRO A 37 -13.03 2.15 -12.19
CA PRO A 37 -13.14 2.00 -13.64
C PRO A 37 -13.29 3.34 -14.37
N SER A 38 -13.60 4.43 -13.66
CA SER A 38 -13.90 5.72 -14.26
C SER A 38 -13.37 6.89 -13.43
N LEU A 39 -13.00 8.00 -14.09
CA LEU A 39 -12.51 9.23 -13.45
C LEU A 39 -13.38 10.45 -13.79
N HIS A 40 -14.65 10.23 -14.11
CA HIS A 40 -15.59 11.32 -14.38
C HIS A 40 -15.89 12.16 -13.13
N HIS A 41 -15.76 11.56 -11.95
CA HIS A 41 -15.94 12.22 -10.66
C HIS A 41 -14.64 12.16 -9.87
N ARG A 42 -14.40 13.20 -9.06
CA ARG A 42 -13.21 13.28 -8.21
C ARG A 42 -13.31 12.38 -6.98
N ALA A 43 -14.52 12.23 -6.45
CA ALA A 43 -14.82 11.31 -5.36
C ALA A 43 -15.21 9.95 -5.94
N LEU A 44 -14.94 8.90 -5.17
CA LEU A 44 -15.44 7.57 -5.46
C LEU A 44 -16.96 7.57 -5.34
N ASP A 45 -17.61 6.77 -6.17
CA ASP A 45 -19.02 6.46 -5.95
C ASP A 45 -19.20 5.29 -4.96
N ALA A 46 -20.45 5.05 -4.55
CA ALA A 46 -20.75 4.02 -3.56
C ALA A 46 -20.43 2.59 -4.04
N GLU A 47 -20.41 2.34 -5.35
CA GLU A 47 -20.06 1.04 -5.92
C GLU A 47 -18.54 0.83 -5.88
N GLU A 48 -17.77 1.85 -6.24
CA GLU A 48 -16.31 1.86 -6.13
C GLU A 48 -15.85 1.70 -4.68
N GLU A 49 -16.50 2.38 -3.72
CA GLU A 49 -16.23 2.23 -2.28
C GLU A 49 -16.50 0.80 -1.78
N ALA A 50 -17.66 0.22 -2.14
CA ALA A 50 -18.01 -1.14 -1.74
C ALA A 50 -17.07 -2.21 -2.35
N TYR A 51 -16.62 -1.99 -3.58
CA TYR A 51 -15.67 -2.89 -4.23
C TYR A 51 -14.28 -2.83 -3.58
N LEU A 52 -13.80 -1.64 -3.20
CA LEU A 52 -12.55 -1.47 -2.45
C LEU A 52 -12.55 -2.21 -1.10
N ASP A 53 -13.66 -2.12 -0.34
CA ASP A 53 -13.81 -2.83 0.94
C ASP A 53 -13.76 -4.35 0.77
N THR A 54 -14.38 -4.85 -0.32
CA THR A 54 -14.38 -6.27 -0.66
C THR A 54 -12.99 -6.73 -1.09
N TRP A 55 -12.28 -5.92 -1.89
CA TRP A 55 -10.94 -6.21 -2.37
C TRP A 55 -9.94 -6.32 -1.22
N GLY A 56 -9.97 -5.38 -0.26
CA GLY A 56 -9.10 -5.41 0.93
C GLY A 56 -9.37 -6.57 1.88
N SER A 57 -10.54 -7.19 1.79
CA SER A 57 -10.95 -8.34 2.61
C SER A 57 -10.70 -9.69 1.93
N SER A 58 -10.31 -9.71 0.65
CA SER A 58 -10.13 -10.95 -0.12
C SER A 58 -8.76 -11.59 0.14
N PRO A 59 -8.68 -12.92 0.41
CA PRO A 59 -7.42 -13.59 0.63
C PRO A 59 -6.68 -13.76 -0.70
N GLY A 60 -5.72 -12.88 -0.97
CA GLY A 60 -4.96 -12.86 -2.22
C GLY A 60 -4.70 -11.46 -2.78
N SER A 61 -5.30 -10.44 -2.18
CA SER A 61 -4.92 -9.02 -2.35
C SER A 61 -3.66 -8.67 -1.55
#